data_AF-A0A6N6P0I4-F1
#
_entry.id   AF-A0A6N6P0I4-F1
#
_cell.length_a   1.000
_cell.length_b   1.000
_cell.length_c   1.000
_cell.angle_alpha   90.00
_cell.angle_beta   90.00
_cell.angle_gamma   90.00
#
_symmetry.space_group_name_H-M   'P 1'
#
loop_
_entity.id
_entity.type
_entity.pdbx_description
1 polymer ?
#
loop_
_entity_poly.entity_id
_entity_poly.type
_entity_poly.pdbx_seq_one_letter_code
_entity_poly.pdbx_strand_id
1 'polypeptide(L)'
;RVLAGLHARTTRPAASPEEEAATVIVRPEQAEQITANGAIQVQAASADHLLIIADVLAKSVALARNEREIAAVIDAFEPFARTLAAKGQPGSRRGVILRLIGQALLLQHSVTGSVAVREKPDILWDRPDLERLYSRLEDEYELVERADNMDRRLAVIDSTATALINLKDASRSLRLELIIIVLILAELIVGLLTFFASGLR
;
A
#
# COMPACT_ATOMS: atom_id res chain seq x y z
N ARG A 1 31.26 -3.99 2.50
CA ARG A 1 31.79 -3.90 1.11
C ARG A 1 30.94 -4.66 0.08
N VAL A 2 30.25 -5.76 0.43
CA VAL A 2 29.38 -6.52 -0.49
C VAL A 2 28.13 -5.72 -0.94
N LEU A 3 27.50 -4.97 -0.04
CA LEU A 3 26.29 -4.18 -0.32
C LEU A 3 26.47 -3.12 -1.42
N ALA A 4 27.67 -2.55 -1.58
CA ALA A 4 27.95 -1.51 -2.58
C ALA A 4 27.86 -2.02 -4.03
N GLY A 5 28.11 -3.33 -4.25
CA GLY A 5 28.01 -3.93 -5.59
C GLY A 5 26.57 -4.20 -6.05
N LEU A 6 25.61 -4.22 -5.13
CA LEU A 6 24.20 -4.51 -5.42
C LEU A 6 23.42 -3.26 -5.84
N HIS A 7 23.96 -2.06 -5.60
CA HIS A 7 23.31 -0.79 -5.92
C HIS A 7 22.93 -0.65 -7.40
N ALA A 8 23.76 -1.20 -8.31
CA ALA A 8 23.51 -1.17 -9.74
C ALA A 8 22.33 -2.07 -10.18
N ARG A 9 21.86 -2.97 -9.31
CA ARG A 9 20.73 -3.88 -9.57
C ARG A 9 19.49 -3.50 -8.77
N THR A 10 19.52 -2.42 -8.01
CA THR A 10 18.37 -1.94 -7.23
C THR A 10 17.49 -1.04 -8.10
N THR A 11 16.33 -1.55 -8.51
CA THR A 11 15.37 -0.81 -9.35
C THR A 11 14.62 0.31 -8.62
N ARG A 12 14.75 0.40 -7.28
CA ARG A 12 14.17 1.49 -6.48
C ARG A 12 14.86 1.62 -5.11
N PRO A 13 15.98 2.37 -5.01
CA PRO A 13 16.66 2.59 -3.74
C PRO A 13 15.72 3.29 -2.75
N ALA A 14 15.56 2.74 -1.55
CA ALA A 14 14.79 3.40 -0.51
C ALA A 14 15.56 4.62 0.00
N ALA A 15 14.88 5.75 0.20
CA ALA A 15 15.50 6.96 0.75
C ALA A 15 15.98 6.78 2.20
N SER A 16 15.33 5.87 2.94
CA SER A 16 15.76 5.35 4.23
C SER A 16 15.65 3.82 4.18
N PRO A 17 16.76 3.07 4.08
CA PRO A 17 16.72 1.61 4.07
C PRO A 17 16.16 1.09 5.40
N GLU A 18 15.33 0.05 5.32
CA GLU A 18 14.97 -0.74 6.51
C GLU A 18 16.12 -1.70 6.81
N GLU A 19 16.46 -1.85 8.09
CA GLU A 19 17.44 -2.82 8.57
C GLU A 19 16.81 -3.65 9.70
N GLU A 20 17.04 -4.97 9.64
CA GLU A 20 16.62 -5.92 10.67
C GLU A 20 17.83 -6.77 11.03
N ALA A 21 18.07 -6.97 12.33
CA ALA A 21 19.21 -7.73 12.82
C ALA A 21 18.76 -8.75 13.85
N ALA A 22 19.23 -9.99 13.71
CA ALA A 22 19.00 -11.06 14.67
C ALA A 22 20.31 -11.53 15.30
N THR A 23 20.24 -11.88 16.59
CA THR A 23 21.34 -12.56 17.27
C THR A 23 21.11 -14.06 17.20
N VAL A 24 22.06 -14.79 16.59
CA VAL A 24 22.01 -16.26 16.49
C VAL A 24 22.93 -16.88 17.55
N ILE A 25 22.37 -17.78 18.37
CA ILE A 25 23.09 -18.50 19.42
C ILE A 25 23.11 -19.98 19.06
N VAL A 26 24.31 -20.57 18.94
CA VAL A 26 24.45 -22.00 18.63
C VAL A 26 24.51 -22.80 19.93
N ARG A 27 23.55 -23.72 20.13
CA ARG A 27 23.49 -24.66 21.25
C ARG A 27 23.16 -26.07 20.75
N PRO A 28 24.16 -26.91 20.47
CA PRO A 28 23.95 -28.21 19.83
C PRO A 28 23.14 -29.21 20.65
N GLU A 29 23.11 -29.06 21.98
CA GLU A 29 22.42 -29.97 22.89
C GLU A 29 20.99 -29.51 23.26
N GLN A 30 20.55 -28.35 22.78
CA GLN A 30 19.24 -27.79 23.15
C GLN A 30 18.33 -27.74 21.93
N ALA A 31 17.02 -27.83 22.15
CA ALA A 31 16.05 -27.68 21.08
C ALA A 31 16.16 -26.29 20.44
N GLU A 32 15.89 -26.22 19.15
CA GLU A 32 15.81 -24.95 18.42
C GLU A 32 14.63 -24.15 18.93
N GLN A 33 14.87 -22.89 19.27
CA GLN A 33 13.86 -22.02 19.84
C GLN A 33 14.25 -20.56 19.71
N ILE A 34 13.26 -19.69 19.91
CA ILE A 34 13.50 -18.26 20.08
C ILE A 34 13.50 -17.99 21.57
N THR A 35 14.56 -17.38 22.05
CA THR A 35 14.73 -17.07 23.47
C THR A 35 13.86 -15.87 23.82
N ALA A 36 13.47 -15.71 25.09
CA ALA A 36 12.67 -14.57 25.56
C ALA A 36 13.26 -13.17 25.30
N ASN A 37 14.53 -13.10 24.89
CA ASN A 37 15.21 -11.87 24.47
C ASN A 37 15.30 -11.71 22.94
N GLY A 38 14.55 -12.50 22.16
CA GLY A 38 14.54 -12.47 20.70
C GLY A 38 15.74 -13.13 20.02
N ALA A 39 16.63 -13.80 20.76
CA ALA A 39 17.76 -14.50 20.16
C ALA A 39 17.33 -15.84 19.55
N ILE A 40 17.78 -16.08 18.31
CA ILE A 40 17.50 -17.31 17.57
C ILE A 40 18.48 -18.39 18.02
N GLN A 41 18.00 -19.38 18.77
CA GLN A 41 18.78 -20.51 19.21
C GLN A 41 18.69 -21.65 18.19
N VAL A 42 19.82 -22.04 17.62
CA VAL A 42 19.92 -23.14 16.64
C VAL A 42 20.86 -24.23 17.14
N GLN A 43 20.65 -25.48 16.72
CA GLN A 43 21.55 -26.58 17.07
C GLN A 43 22.87 -26.50 16.30
N ALA A 44 22.82 -26.02 15.06
CA ALA A 44 23.99 -25.78 14.23
C ALA A 44 23.79 -24.53 13.36
N ALA A 45 24.85 -23.74 13.17
CA ALA A 45 24.86 -22.67 12.18
C ALA A 45 25.22 -23.22 10.79
N SER A 46 24.44 -24.16 10.28
CA SER A 46 24.63 -24.65 8.91
C SER A 46 24.16 -23.61 7.88
N ALA A 47 24.58 -23.77 6.62
CA ALA A 47 24.13 -22.90 5.54
C ALA A 47 22.60 -22.85 5.45
N ASP A 48 21.92 -24.00 5.59
CA ASP A 48 20.45 -24.11 5.54
C ASP A 48 19.77 -23.28 6.64
N HIS A 49 20.28 -23.31 7.88
CA HIS A 49 19.75 -22.52 8.99
C HIS A 49 19.89 -21.02 8.71
N LEU A 50 21.07 -20.61 8.25
CA LEU A 50 21.33 -19.21 7.91
C LEU A 50 20.47 -18.74 6.73
N LEU A 51 20.18 -19.61 5.76
CA LEU A 51 19.29 -19.30 4.64
C LEU A 51 17.85 -19.08 5.11
N ILE A 52 17.32 -19.93 6.00
CA ILE A 52 15.97 -19.75 6.55
C ILE A 52 15.89 -18.47 7.39
N ILE A 53 16.87 -18.22 8.25
CA ILE A 53 16.93 -16.98 9.05
C ILE A 53 17.01 -15.77 8.12
N ALA A 54 17.85 -15.81 7.09
CA ALA A 54 17.97 -14.73 6.12
C ALA A 54 16.66 -14.50 5.34
N ASP A 55 15.94 -15.56 4.96
CA ASP A 55 14.64 -15.45 4.28
C ASP A 55 13.60 -14.74 5.15
N VAL A 56 13.45 -15.16 6.41
CA VAL A 56 12.53 -14.53 7.37
C VAL A 56 12.90 -13.06 7.59
N LEU A 57 14.19 -12.76 7.81
CA LEU A 57 14.63 -11.38 8.00
C LEU A 57 14.39 -10.52 6.75
N ALA A 58 14.64 -11.06 5.56
CA ALA A 58 14.36 -10.37 4.30
C ALA A 58 12.86 -10.08 4.15
N LYS A 59 11.99 -11.03 4.52
CA LYS A 59 10.52 -10.84 4.56
C LYS A 59 10.12 -9.76 5.58
N SER A 60 10.67 -9.77 6.79
CA SER A 60 10.40 -8.73 7.81
C SER A 60 10.76 -7.33 7.30
N VAL A 61 11.96 -7.16 6.73
CA VAL A 61 12.45 -5.88 6.18
C VAL A 61 11.58 -5.42 5.01
N ALA A 62 11.21 -6.34 4.10
CA ALA A 62 10.34 -6.02 2.98
C ALA A 62 8.95 -5.55 3.46
N LEU A 63 8.43 -6.18 4.51
CA LEU A 63 7.14 -5.85 5.11
C LEU A 63 7.18 -4.48 5.80
N ALA A 64 8.23 -4.20 6.58
CA ALA A 64 8.44 -2.90 7.22
C ALA A 64 8.48 -1.76 6.19
N ARG A 65 9.15 -1.98 5.06
CA ARG A 65 9.17 -1.02 3.95
C ARG A 65 7.78 -0.77 3.39
N ASN A 66 7.01 -1.82 3.11
CA ASN A 66 5.67 -1.68 2.56
C ASN A 66 4.71 -1.00 3.54
N GLU A 67 4.81 -1.32 4.83
CA GLU A 67 4.06 -0.65 5.91
C GLU A 67 4.33 0.86 5.92
N ARG A 68 5.61 1.28 5.78
CA ARG A 68 5.96 2.70 5.64
C ARG A 68 5.35 3.35 4.40
N GLU A 69 5.42 2.68 3.25
CA GLU A 69 4.84 3.20 1.99
C GLU A 69 3.31 3.37 2.11
N ILE A 70 2.62 2.42 2.76
CA ILE A 70 1.18 2.50 3.06
C ILE A 70 0.85 3.62 4.02
N ALA A 71 1.59 3.75 5.12
CA ALA A 71 1.37 4.81 6.10
C ALA A 71 1.48 6.20 5.46
N ALA A 72 2.52 6.43 4.63
CA ALA A 72 2.70 7.69 3.93
C ALA A 72 1.54 8.06 3.01
N VAL A 73 0.89 7.08 2.38
CA VAL A 73 -0.29 7.31 1.54
C VAL A 73 -1.52 7.62 2.38
N ILE A 74 -1.73 6.91 3.49
CA ILE A 74 -2.83 7.19 4.44
C ILE A 74 -2.71 8.61 5.00
N ASP A 75 -1.51 8.99 5.44
CA ASP A 75 -1.22 10.33 5.96
C ASP A 75 -1.48 11.42 4.91
N ALA A 76 -1.26 11.11 3.62
CA ALA A 76 -1.57 12.04 2.53
C ALA A 76 -3.09 12.20 2.31
N PHE A 77 -3.90 11.19 2.63
CA PHE A 77 -5.36 11.26 2.55
C PHE A 77 -6.02 11.99 3.74
N GLU A 78 -5.42 11.95 4.93
CA GLU A 78 -6.04 12.47 6.16
C GLU A 78 -6.44 13.96 6.07
N PRO A 79 -5.60 14.90 5.59
CA PRO A 79 -5.97 16.32 5.50
C PRO A 79 -7.15 16.56 4.58
N PHE A 80 -7.28 15.75 3.52
CA PHE A 80 -8.40 15.81 2.60
C PHE A 80 -9.69 15.36 3.28
N ALA A 81 -9.67 14.21 3.95
CA ALA A 81 -10.81 13.68 4.69
C ALA A 81 -11.31 14.68 5.76
N ARG A 82 -10.38 15.27 6.53
CA ARG A 82 -10.70 16.33 7.51
C ARG A 82 -11.35 17.55 6.87
N THR A 83 -10.82 18.01 5.74
CA THR A 83 -11.38 19.17 5.03
C THR A 83 -12.78 18.90 4.50
N LEU A 84 -13.01 17.70 3.96
CA LEU A 84 -14.31 17.27 3.46
C LEU A 84 -15.34 17.19 4.59
N ALA A 85 -14.97 16.61 5.74
CA ALA A 85 -15.84 16.52 6.91
C ALA A 85 -16.20 17.90 7.49
N ALA A 86 -15.25 18.84 7.54
CA ALA A 86 -15.47 20.16 8.13
C ALA A 86 -16.25 21.11 7.21
N LYS A 87 -16.04 21.05 5.89
CA LYS A 87 -16.56 22.06 4.94
C LYS A 87 -17.63 21.53 3.99
N GLY A 88 -17.85 20.21 3.93
CA GLY A 88 -18.77 19.56 2.98
C GLY A 88 -18.35 19.73 1.52
N GLN A 89 -17.16 20.29 1.27
CA GLN A 89 -16.66 20.64 -0.06
C GLN A 89 -15.20 20.20 -0.16
N PRO A 90 -14.77 19.60 -1.27
CA PRO A 90 -13.37 19.25 -1.47
C PRO A 90 -12.55 20.54 -1.58
N GLY A 91 -11.94 20.97 -0.48
CA GLY A 91 -11.10 22.17 -0.43
C GLY A 91 -9.76 22.03 -1.17
N SER A 92 -9.46 20.85 -1.73
CA SER A 92 -8.24 20.56 -2.49
C SER A 92 -8.40 20.79 -3.99
N ARG A 93 -7.39 21.39 -4.63
CA ARG A 93 -7.32 21.54 -6.09
C ARG A 93 -7.39 20.18 -6.78
N ARG A 94 -8.14 20.06 -7.89
CA ARG A 94 -8.32 18.83 -8.70
C ARG A 94 -7.05 17.99 -8.89
N GLY A 95 -5.89 18.62 -9.07
CA GLY A 95 -4.62 17.93 -9.26
C GLY A 95 -4.12 17.16 -8.03
N VAL A 96 -4.49 17.58 -6.81
CA VAL A 96 -4.11 16.90 -5.56
C VAL A 96 -4.87 15.58 -5.43
N ILE A 97 -6.17 15.56 -5.74
CA ILE A 97 -6.99 14.35 -5.71
C ILE A 97 -6.48 13.31 -6.72
N LEU A 98 -6.15 13.74 -7.95
CA LEU A 98 -5.59 12.85 -8.97
C LEU A 98 -4.22 12.29 -8.57
N ARG A 99 -3.39 13.07 -7.86
CA ARG A 99 -2.11 12.57 -7.32
C ARG A 99 -2.33 11.53 -6.22
N LEU A 100 -3.28 11.75 -5.33
CA LEU A 100 -3.63 10.79 -4.28
C LEU A 100 -4.14 9.47 -4.86
N ILE A 101 -5.03 9.53 -5.86
CA ILE A 101 -5.50 8.34 -6.60
C ILE A 101 -4.31 7.65 -7.30
N GLY A 102 -3.44 8.41 -7.95
CA GLY A 102 -2.24 7.86 -8.60
C GLY A 102 -1.28 7.20 -7.61
N GLN A 103 -1.09 7.77 -6.42
CA GLN A 103 -0.27 7.18 -5.36
C GLN A 103 -0.88 5.87 -4.84
N ALA A 104 -2.19 5.82 -4.64
CA ALA A 104 -2.90 4.61 -4.26
C ALA A 104 -2.75 3.49 -5.32
N LEU A 105 -2.93 3.82 -6.60
CA LEU A 105 -2.78 2.86 -7.71
C LEU A 105 -1.34 2.35 -7.85
N LEU A 106 -0.35 3.23 -7.68
CA LEU A 106 1.07 2.83 -7.71
C LEU A 106 1.42 1.88 -6.56
N LEU A 107 0.87 2.13 -5.37
CA LEU A 107 1.08 1.30 -4.19
C LEU A 107 0.41 -0.07 -4.35
N GLN A 108 -0.81 -0.10 -4.89
CA GLN A 108 -1.50 -1.36 -5.20
C GLN A 108 -0.71 -2.25 -6.16
N HIS A 109 -0.01 -1.64 -7.13
CA HIS A 109 0.87 -2.37 -8.05
C HIS A 109 2.24 -2.72 -7.45
N SER A 110 2.74 -1.99 -6.45
CA SER A 110 4.04 -2.30 -5.83
C SER A 110 3.94 -3.42 -4.79
N VAL A 111 2.77 -3.62 -4.17
CA VAL A 111 2.57 -4.60 -3.08
C VAL A 111 2.25 -6.02 -3.57
N THR A 112 2.59 -6.40 -4.80
CA THR A 112 2.57 -7.82 -5.23
C THR A 112 3.45 -8.73 -4.33
N GLY A 113 4.35 -8.15 -3.53
CA GLY A 113 5.20 -8.86 -2.58
C GLY A 113 4.49 -9.53 -1.38
N SER A 114 3.25 -9.16 -1.01
CA SER A 114 2.56 -9.81 0.12
C SER A 114 2.35 -11.32 -0.08
N VAL A 115 2.18 -11.74 -1.34
CA VAL A 115 2.03 -13.16 -1.69
C VAL A 115 3.32 -13.93 -1.41
N ALA A 116 4.47 -13.35 -1.77
CA ALA A 116 5.79 -13.96 -1.54
C ALA A 116 6.17 -14.04 -0.05
N VAL A 117 5.61 -13.18 0.81
CA VAL A 117 5.81 -13.25 2.27
C VAL A 117 5.12 -14.48 2.87
N ARG A 118 3.95 -14.86 2.36
CA ARG A 118 3.17 -16.03 2.82
C ARG A 118 3.66 -17.36 2.22
N GLU A 119 4.50 -17.31 1.19
CA GLU A 119 5.06 -18.50 0.58
C GLU A 119 6.18 -19.07 1.46
N LYS A 120 6.12 -20.37 1.71
CA LYS A 120 7.17 -21.09 2.42
C LYS A 120 8.48 -21.07 1.61
N PRO A 121 9.64 -20.92 2.25
CA PRO A 121 10.93 -20.97 1.58
C PRO A 121 11.12 -22.31 0.86
N ASP A 122 11.63 -22.29 -0.37
CA ASP A 122 11.84 -23.50 -1.17
C ASP A 122 12.79 -24.51 -0.51
N ILE A 123 13.73 -24.03 0.32
CA ILE A 123 14.65 -24.91 1.04
C ILE A 123 13.92 -25.88 2.00
N LEU A 124 12.68 -25.57 2.41
CA LEU A 124 11.87 -26.47 3.24
C LEU A 124 11.39 -27.71 2.47
N TRP A 125 11.36 -27.68 1.13
CA TRP A 125 11.09 -28.87 0.32
C TRP A 125 12.20 -29.92 0.48
N ASP A 126 13.45 -29.48 0.55
CA ASP A 126 14.62 -30.34 0.70
C ASP A 126 14.93 -30.67 2.17
N ARG A 127 14.62 -29.75 3.09
CA ARG A 127 14.95 -29.83 4.52
C ARG A 127 13.69 -29.61 5.38
N PRO A 128 12.73 -30.56 5.37
CA PRO A 128 11.49 -30.45 6.15
C PRO A 128 11.73 -30.51 7.68
N ASP A 129 12.92 -30.94 8.11
CA ASP A 129 13.37 -30.89 9.50
C ASP A 129 13.42 -29.45 10.05
N LEU A 130 13.63 -28.46 9.18
CA LEU A 130 13.73 -27.04 9.56
C LEU A 130 12.37 -26.31 9.58
N GLU A 131 11.27 -26.99 9.24
CA GLU A 131 9.92 -26.42 9.23
C GLU A 131 9.56 -25.84 10.61
N ARG A 132 9.91 -26.52 11.69
CA ARG A 132 9.62 -26.05 13.06
C ARG A 132 10.35 -24.76 13.40
N LEU A 133 11.58 -24.60 12.92
CA LEU A 133 12.35 -23.37 13.09
C LEU A 133 11.72 -22.24 12.29
N TYR A 134 11.37 -22.50 11.03
CA TYR A 134 10.69 -21.55 10.17
C TYR A 134 9.38 -21.06 10.79
N SER A 135 8.48 -21.95 11.23
CA SER A 135 7.19 -21.53 11.82
C SER A 135 7.39 -20.66 13.07
N ARG A 136 8.36 -20.98 13.92
CA ARG A 136 8.65 -20.15 15.10
C ARG A 136 9.16 -18.76 14.72
N LEU A 137 10.01 -18.68 13.71
CA LEU A 137 10.51 -17.41 13.20
C LEU A 137 9.39 -16.61 12.51
N GLU A 138 8.54 -17.27 11.74
CA GLU A 138 7.36 -16.67 11.11
C GLU A 138 6.41 -16.07 12.15
N ASP A 139 6.18 -16.78 13.26
CA ASP A 139 5.36 -16.32 14.38
C ASP A 139 6.03 -15.15 15.14
N GLU A 140 7.31 -15.26 15.49
CA GLU A 140 8.04 -14.21 16.23
C GLU A 140 8.12 -12.89 15.46
N TYR A 141 8.32 -12.95 14.14
CA TYR A 141 8.35 -11.76 13.28
C TYR A 141 6.95 -11.35 12.79
N GLU A 142 5.90 -12.06 13.26
CA GLU A 142 4.49 -11.82 12.94
C GLU A 142 4.23 -11.69 11.43
N LEU A 143 4.96 -12.44 10.59
CA LEU A 143 5.01 -12.18 9.14
C LEU A 143 3.62 -12.25 8.51
N VAL A 144 2.83 -13.25 8.90
CA VAL A 144 1.46 -13.46 8.38
C VAL A 144 0.50 -12.39 8.89
N GLU A 145 0.52 -12.11 10.20
CA GLU A 145 -0.37 -11.09 10.78
C GLU A 145 -0.10 -9.71 10.22
N ARG A 146 1.17 -9.33 10.10
CA ARG A 146 1.58 -8.05 9.50
C ARG A 146 1.17 -7.96 8.04
N ALA A 147 1.33 -9.03 7.25
CA ALA A 147 0.85 -9.08 5.87
C ALA A 147 -0.69 -8.91 5.77
N ASP A 148 -1.45 -9.56 6.66
CA ASP A 148 -2.91 -9.44 6.70
C ASP A 148 -3.37 -8.04 7.11
N ASN A 149 -2.72 -7.45 8.12
CA ASN A 149 -2.99 -6.08 8.54
C ASN A 149 -2.68 -5.07 7.42
N MET A 150 -1.64 -5.34 6.65
CA MET A 150 -1.27 -4.55 5.49
C MET A 150 -2.34 -4.61 4.39
N ASP A 151 -2.82 -5.81 4.04
CA ASP A 151 -3.89 -6.01 3.05
C ASP A 151 -5.19 -5.29 3.45
N ARG A 152 -5.54 -5.30 4.74
CA ARG A 152 -6.69 -4.54 5.27
C ARG A 152 -6.52 -3.03 5.08
N ARG A 153 -5.32 -2.49 5.36
CA ARG A 153 -5.02 -1.05 5.15
C ARG A 153 -5.09 -0.67 3.68
N LEU A 154 -4.58 -1.52 2.79
CA LEU A 154 -4.69 -1.33 1.34
C LEU A 154 -6.16 -1.31 0.87
N ALA A 155 -7.01 -2.18 1.41
CA ALA A 155 -8.45 -2.16 1.09
C ALA A 155 -9.13 -0.85 1.52
N VAL A 156 -8.72 -0.26 2.65
CA VAL A 156 -9.20 1.07 3.08
C VAL A 156 -8.75 2.16 2.11
N ILE A 157 -7.49 2.13 1.64
CA ILE A 157 -6.98 3.06 0.64
C ILE A 157 -7.77 2.94 -0.66
N ASP A 158 -8.02 1.72 -1.15
CA ASP A 158 -8.77 1.47 -2.38
C ASP A 158 -10.22 1.97 -2.29
N SER A 159 -10.91 1.66 -1.19
CA SER A 159 -12.25 2.18 -0.90
C SER A 159 -12.28 3.71 -0.87
N THR A 160 -11.28 4.33 -0.24
CA THR A 160 -11.14 5.79 -0.18
C THR A 160 -10.91 6.37 -1.57
N ALA A 161 -9.99 5.81 -2.35
CA ALA A 161 -9.71 6.25 -3.71
C ALA A 161 -10.95 6.14 -4.61
N THR A 162 -11.68 5.03 -4.51
CA THR A 162 -12.95 4.79 -5.23
C THR A 162 -14.02 5.80 -4.83
N ALA A 163 -14.17 6.09 -3.54
CA ALA A 163 -15.10 7.13 -3.06
C ALA A 163 -14.75 8.52 -3.64
N LEU A 164 -13.46 8.85 -3.74
CA LEU A 164 -13.01 10.11 -4.36
C LEU A 164 -13.29 10.17 -5.86
N ILE A 165 -13.14 9.05 -6.56
CA ILE A 165 -13.49 8.93 -7.99
C ILE A 165 -15.00 9.14 -8.17
N ASN A 166 -15.83 8.48 -7.35
CA ASN A 166 -17.28 8.60 -7.42
C ASN A 166 -17.76 10.04 -7.11
N LEU A 167 -17.18 10.70 -6.11
CA LEU A 167 -17.49 12.10 -5.80
C LEU A 167 -17.12 13.03 -6.96
N LYS A 168 -16.01 12.76 -7.66
CA LYS A 168 -15.63 13.49 -8.86
C LYS A 168 -16.66 13.31 -9.97
N ASP A 169 -17.11 12.07 -10.22
CA ASP A 169 -18.05 11.80 -11.30
C ASP A 169 -19.44 12.41 -11.04
N ALA A 170 -19.90 12.43 -9.79
CA ALA A 170 -21.13 13.14 -9.40
C ALA A 170 -21.07 14.64 -9.77
N SER A 171 -19.91 15.29 -9.61
CA SER A 171 -19.73 16.71 -9.96
C SER A 171 -19.73 17.00 -11.47
N ARG A 172 -19.51 15.99 -12.32
CA ARG A 172 -19.65 16.11 -13.78
C ARG A 172 -21.12 16.12 -14.20
N SER A 173 -21.95 15.27 -13.57
CA SER A 173 -23.39 15.20 -13.84
C SER A 173 -24.06 16.57 -13.68
N LEU A 174 -23.78 17.26 -12.56
CA LEU A 174 -24.38 18.56 -12.25
C LEU A 174 -23.98 19.67 -13.24
N ARG A 175 -22.80 19.58 -13.88
CA ARG A 175 -22.41 20.52 -14.95
C ARG A 175 -23.17 20.27 -16.24
N LEU A 176 -23.40 19.01 -16.58
CA LEU A 176 -24.17 18.66 -17.77
C LEU A 176 -25.62 19.12 -17.61
N GLU A 177 -26.20 18.92 -16.43
CA GLU A 177 -27.52 19.44 -16.09
C GLU A 177 -27.60 20.96 -16.23
N LEU A 178 -26.63 21.70 -15.66
CA LEU A 178 -26.58 23.17 -15.79
C LEU A 178 -26.44 23.62 -17.26
N ILE A 179 -25.60 22.93 -18.05
CA ILE A 179 -25.45 23.23 -19.49
C ILE A 179 -26.79 23.05 -20.20
N ILE A 180 -27.52 21.96 -19.94
CA ILE A 180 -28.84 21.72 -20.54
C ILE A 180 -29.83 22.82 -20.14
N ILE A 181 -29.89 23.18 -18.84
CA ILE A 181 -30.74 24.27 -18.36
C ILE A 181 -30.42 25.59 -19.07
N VAL A 182 -29.14 25.95 -19.18
CA VAL A 182 -28.70 27.18 -19.86
C VAL A 182 -29.04 27.14 -21.35
N LEU A 183 -28.88 26.00 -22.02
CA LEU A 183 -29.24 25.82 -23.44
C LEU A 183 -30.75 26.00 -23.67
N ILE A 184 -31.58 25.43 -22.80
CA ILE A 184 -33.05 25.62 -22.87
C ILE A 184 -33.41 27.08 -22.64
N LEU A 185 -32.79 27.74 -21.65
CA LEU A 185 -33.00 29.18 -21.39
C LEU A 185 -32.61 30.05 -22.59
N ALA A 186 -31.48 29.75 -23.24
CA ALA A 186 -31.03 30.46 -24.42
C ALA A 186 -32.04 30.32 -25.58
N GLU A 187 -32.55 29.10 -25.82
CA GLU A 187 -33.57 28.84 -26.85
C GLU A 187 -34.86 29.62 -26.57
N LEU A 188 -35.32 29.64 -25.32
CA LEU A 188 -36.51 30.40 -24.92
C LEU A 188 -36.35 31.90 -25.16
N ILE A 189 -35.16 32.46 -24.87
CA ILE A 189 -34.87 33.88 -25.12
C ILE A 189 -34.88 34.18 -26.61
N VAL A 190 -34.25 33.35 -27.43
CA VAL A 190 -34.23 33.50 -28.90
C VAL A 190 -35.65 33.40 -29.47
N GLY A 191 -36.43 32.42 -29.01
CA GLY A 191 -37.84 32.26 -29.38
C GLY A 191 -38.70 33.47 -29.01
N LEU A 192 -38.48 34.04 -27.82
CA LEU A 192 -39.20 35.23 -27.39
C LEU A 192 -38.84 36.46 -28.22
N LEU A 193 -37.54 36.69 -28.46
CA LEU A 193 -37.06 37.82 -29.27
C LEU A 193 -37.58 37.75 -30.71
N THR A 194 -37.56 36.56 -31.32
CA THR A 194 -38.09 36.34 -32.67
C THR A 194 -39.61 36.56 -32.74
N PHE A 195 -40.36 36.08 -31.74
CA PHE A 195 -41.79 36.33 -31.65
C PHE A 195 -42.12 37.82 -31.55
N PHE A 196 -41.45 38.57 -30.66
CA PHE A 196 -41.65 40.02 -30.54
C PHE A 196 -41.26 40.76 -31.83
N ALA A 197 -40.18 40.36 -32.50
CA ALA A 197 -39.78 40.95 -33.77
C ALA A 197 -40.81 40.68 -34.88
N SER A 198 -41.50 39.53 -34.83
CA SER A 198 -42.56 39.18 -35.79
C SER A 198 -43.89 39.89 -35.51
N GLY A 199 -44.23 40.17 -34.25
CA GLY A 199 -45.45 40.89 -33.86
C GLY A 199 -45.39 42.41 -34.03
N LEU A 200 -44.21 42.97 -34.31
CA LEU A 200 -44.00 44.41 -34.60
C LEU A 200 -44.10 44.76 -36.11
N ARG A 201 -44.34 43.76 -36.98
CA ARG A 201 -44.57 43.93 -38.43
C ARG A 201 -46.03 43.73 -38.77
#